data_AF-A0A7X6HUH4-F1
#
_entry.id   AF-A0A7X6HUH4-F1
#
_cell.length_a   1.000
_cell.length_b   1.000
_cell.length_c   1.000
_cell.angle_alpha   90.00
_cell.angle_beta   90.00
_cell.angle_gamma   90.00
#
_symmetry.space_group_name_H-M   'P 1'
#
loop_
_entity.id
_entity.type
_entity.pdbx_description
1 polymer ?
#
loop_
_entity_poly.entity_id
_entity_poly.type
_entity_poly.pdbx_seq_one_letter_code
_entity_poly.pdbx_strand_id
1 'polypeptide(L)'
;MPKVIIFDFDGTLADSIDVLLSITNRLSAEFGFKPATKEELAQLSNLTSWQILKYSGISIFKFPLLIAKLKAELQSEIPSIKLFAGIKEVFAGIKKTLG
;
A
#
# COMPACT_ATOMS: atom_id res chain seq x y z
N MET A 1 -8.19 29.01 -11.13
CA MET A 1 -7.29 28.08 -10.41
C MET A 1 -8.14 27.01 -9.71
N PRO A 2 -7.66 25.76 -9.60
CA PRO A 2 -8.40 24.71 -8.89
C PRO A 2 -8.59 25.11 -7.42
N LYS A 3 -9.83 25.06 -6.93
CA LYS A 3 -10.18 25.38 -5.54
C LYS A 3 -10.04 24.19 -4.58
N VAL A 4 -9.75 23.00 -5.13
CA VAL A 4 -9.65 21.74 -4.40
C VAL A 4 -8.53 20.90 -5.03
N ILE A 5 -7.68 20.31 -4.19
CA ILE A 5 -6.68 19.31 -4.57
C ILE A 5 -6.96 18.06 -3.76
N ILE A 6 -7.07 16.92 -4.44
CA ILE A 6 -7.29 15.61 -3.82
C ILE A 6 -5.99 14.83 -3.98
N PHE A 7 -5.48 14.30 -2.87
CA PHE A 7 -4.30 13.46 -2.85
C PHE A 7 -4.71 12.03 -2.53
N ASP A 8 -4.14 11.09 -3.27
CA ASP A 8 -4.01 9.72 -2.76
C ASP A 8 -3.01 9.71 -1.59
N PHE A 9 -3.13 8.74 -0.69
CA PHE A 9 -2.26 8.65 0.48
C PHE A 9 -1.08 7.72 0.22
N ASP A 10 -1.36 6.44 -0.05
CA ASP A 10 -0.37 5.38 -0.19
C ASP A 10 0.46 5.54 -1.47
N GLY A 11 1.78 5.50 -1.35
CA GLY A 11 2.68 5.67 -2.50
C GLY A 11 2.68 7.07 -3.11
N THR A 12 1.90 8.02 -2.56
CA THR A 12 1.88 9.43 -2.97
C THR A 12 2.36 10.34 -1.84
N LEU A 13 1.66 10.35 -0.70
CA LEU A 13 2.05 11.12 0.48
C LEU A 13 2.91 10.29 1.43
N ALA A 14 2.57 9.01 1.55
CA ALA A 14 3.18 8.07 2.47
C ALA A 14 4.10 7.08 1.74
N ASP A 15 5.29 6.89 2.30
CA ASP A 15 6.21 5.82 1.93
C ASP A 15 5.77 4.51 2.62
N SER A 16 4.70 3.91 2.10
CA SER A 16 3.99 2.78 2.72
C SER A 16 4.27 1.42 2.05
N ILE A 17 5.02 1.40 0.94
CA ILE A 17 5.27 0.17 0.17
C ILE A 17 6.02 -0.88 1.00
N ASP A 18 7.03 -0.47 1.75
CA ASP A 18 7.84 -1.39 2.56
C ASP A 18 7.03 -2.04 3.69
N VAL A 19 6.14 -1.26 4.30
CA VAL A 19 5.23 -1.75 5.34
C VAL A 19 4.24 -2.75 4.73
N LEU A 20 3.65 -2.43 3.58
CA LEU A 20 2.73 -3.31 2.89
C LEU A 20 3.38 -4.63 2.48
N LEU A 21 4.61 -4.58 1.95
CA LEU A 21 5.39 -5.75 1.56
C LEU A 21 5.71 -6.62 2.77
N SER A 22 6.14 -6.01 3.89
CA SER A 22 6.43 -6.71 5.13
C SER A 22 5.22 -7.48 5.65
N ILE A 23 4.05 -6.82 5.76
CA ILE A 23 2.81 -7.45 6.23
C ILE A 23 2.40 -8.59 5.28
N THR A 24 2.42 -8.34 3.97
CA THR A 24 2.04 -9.34 2.97
C THR A 24 2.93 -10.57 3.04
N ASN A 25 4.24 -10.39 3.25
CA ASN A 25 5.18 -11.48 3.42
C ASN A 25 4.99 -12.24 4.74
N ARG A 26 4.62 -11.58 5.85
CA ARG A 26 4.24 -12.27 7.10
C ARG A 26 3.01 -13.16 6.89
N LEU A 27 1.99 -12.64 6.19
CA LEU A 27 0.76 -13.36 5.89
C LEU A 27 0.96 -14.50 4.87
N SER A 28 2.00 -14.44 4.04
CA SER A 28 2.27 -15.44 3.00
C SER A 28 2.34 -16.88 3.54
N ALA A 29 2.97 -17.07 4.70
CA ALA A 29 3.09 -18.36 5.37
C ALA A 29 1.73 -18.91 5.85
N GLU A 30 0.86 -18.05 6.36
CA GLU A 30 -0.47 -18.44 6.86
C GLU A 30 -1.43 -18.81 5.72
N PHE A 31 -1.39 -18.06 4.62
CA PHE A 31 -2.32 -18.21 3.51
C PHE A 31 -1.80 -19.11 2.38
N GLY A 32 -0.52 -19.49 2.42
CA GLY A 32 0.10 -20.45 1.50
C GLY A 32 0.47 -19.87 0.14
N PHE A 33 0.79 -18.57 0.08
CA PHE A 33 1.30 -17.92 -1.14
C PHE A 33 2.79 -17.58 -1.00
N LYS A 34 3.48 -17.33 -2.10
CA LYS A 34 4.91 -16.99 -2.08
C LYS A 34 5.12 -15.56 -1.58
N PRO A 35 6.09 -15.31 -0.67
CA PRO A 35 6.50 -13.95 -0.35
C PRO A 35 7.05 -13.26 -1.59
N ALA A 36 6.81 -11.96 -1.70
CA ALA A 36 7.30 -11.11 -2.78
C ALA A 36 8.57 -10.36 -2.35
N THR A 37 9.40 -10.04 -3.32
CA THR A 37 10.56 -9.14 -3.18
C THR A 37 10.23 -7.74 -3.69
N LYS A 38 11.06 -6.74 -3.36
CA LYS A 38 10.86 -5.37 -3.86
C LYS A 38 11.00 -5.30 -5.38
N GLU A 39 11.88 -6.12 -5.94
CA GLU A 39 12.15 -6.21 -7.37
C GLU A 39 10.92 -6.75 -8.12
N GLU A 40 10.21 -7.70 -7.52
CA GLU A 40 8.97 -8.25 -8.08
C GLU A 40 7.79 -7.28 -7.98
N LEU A 41 7.80 -6.31 -7.05
CA LEU A 41 6.70 -5.35 -6.90
C LEU A 41 6.41 -4.58 -8.19
N ALA A 42 7.45 -4.19 -8.95
CA ALA A 42 7.27 -3.49 -10.23
C ALA A 42 6.57 -4.36 -11.29
N GLN A 43 6.75 -5.68 -11.22
CA GLN A 43 6.06 -6.62 -12.09
C GLN A 43 4.63 -6.83 -11.62
N LEU A 44 4.43 -6.98 -10.30
CA LEU A 44 3.13 -7.18 -9.68
C LEU A 44 2.22 -5.95 -9.81
N SER A 45 2.76 -4.74 -9.79
CA SER A 45 2.00 -3.49 -9.95
C SER A 45 1.35 -3.34 -11.32
N ASN A 46 1.83 -4.08 -12.33
CA ASN A 46 1.23 -4.11 -13.66
C ASN A 46 0.10 -5.14 -13.79
N LEU A 47 -0.14 -5.94 -12.75
CA LEU A 47 -1.18 -6.96 -12.73
C LEU A 47 -2.48 -6.39 -12.15
N THR A 48 -3.60 -6.82 -12.72
CA THR A 48 -4.92 -6.61 -12.10
C THR A 48 -5.05 -7.43 -10.82
N SER A 49 -5.93 -7.02 -9.91
CA SER A 49 -6.20 -7.78 -8.67
C SER A 49 -6.56 -9.25 -8.93
N TRP A 50 -7.27 -9.53 -10.03
CA TRP A 50 -7.58 -10.90 -10.46
C TRP A 50 -6.35 -11.69 -10.91
N GLN A 51 -5.42 -11.04 -11.62
CA GLN A 51 -4.15 -11.67 -12.02
C GLN A 51 -3.26 -11.91 -10.80
N ILE A 52 -3.22 -10.97 -9.84
CA ILE A 52 -2.49 -11.15 -8.57
C ILE A 52 -3.04 -12.35 -7.80
N LEU A 53 -4.38 -12.48 -7.72
CA LEU A 53 -5.01 -13.62 -7.03
C LEU A 53 -4.70 -14.96 -7.70
N LYS A 54 -4.71 -15.00 -9.04
CA LYS A 54 -4.30 -16.20 -9.79
C LYS A 54 -2.82 -16.51 -9.61
N TYR A 55 -1.97 -15.49 -9.65
CA TYR A 55 -0.52 -15.61 -9.47
C TYR A 55 -0.17 -16.13 -8.07
N SER A 56 -0.87 -15.67 -7.04
CA SER A 56 -0.61 -16.06 -5.66
C SER A 56 -1.09 -17.48 -5.30
N GLY A 57 -1.97 -18.08 -6.12
CA GLY A 57 -2.53 -19.41 -5.86
C GLY A 57 -3.51 -19.46 -4.68
N ILE A 58 -3.93 -18.30 -4.18
CA ILE A 58 -4.83 -18.21 -3.02
C ILE A 58 -6.24 -18.60 -3.46
N SER A 59 -6.87 -19.49 -2.68
CA SER A 59 -8.28 -19.80 -2.85
C SER A 59 -9.14 -18.55 -2.66
N ILE A 60 -10.09 -18.32 -3.58
CA ILE A 60 -11.04 -17.19 -3.52
C ILE A 60 -11.79 -17.13 -2.19
N PHE A 61 -11.98 -18.27 -1.50
CA PHE A 61 -12.66 -18.34 -0.22
C PHE A 61 -11.80 -17.85 0.94
N LYS A 62 -10.46 -17.91 0.82
CA LYS A 62 -9.52 -17.38 1.81
C LYS A 62 -9.24 -15.89 1.62
N PHE A 63 -9.56 -15.34 0.45
CA PHE A 63 -9.27 -13.96 0.10
C PHE A 63 -9.92 -12.92 1.03
N PRO A 64 -11.21 -13.02 1.42
CA PRO A 64 -11.80 -12.08 2.36
C PRO A 64 -11.09 -12.04 3.72
N LEU A 65 -10.70 -13.22 4.23
CA LEU A 65 -9.96 -13.34 5.49
C LEU A 65 -8.55 -12.73 5.37
N LEU A 66 -7.87 -12.95 4.25
CA LEU A 66 -6.58 -12.31 3.96
C LEU A 66 -6.69 -10.79 4.01
N ILE A 67 -7.68 -10.23 3.32
CA ILE A 67 -7.88 -8.77 3.27
C ILE A 67 -8.22 -8.21 4.65
N ALA A 68 -9.02 -8.92 5.45
CA ALA A 68 -9.32 -8.52 6.83
C ALA A 68 -8.05 -8.47 7.70
N LYS A 69 -7.19 -9.50 7.62
CA LYS A 69 -5.92 -9.55 8.36
C LYS A 69 -4.93 -8.50 7.90
N LEU A 70 -4.77 -8.33 6.58
CA LEU A 70 -3.92 -7.30 5.99
C LEU A 70 -4.32 -5.91 6.51
N LYS A 71 -5.62 -5.59 6.52
CA LYS A 71 -6.12 -4.32 7.05
C LYS A 71 -5.84 -4.15 8.55
N ALA A 72 -6.03 -5.19 9.35
CA ALA A 72 -5.77 -5.14 10.78
C ALA A 72 -4.27 -4.91 11.09
N GLU A 73 -3.38 -5.62 10.41
CA GLU A 73 -1.93 -5.41 10.55
C GLU A 73 -1.51 -4.03 10.04
N LEU A 74 -2.01 -3.60 8.89
CA LEU A 74 -1.71 -2.27 8.36
C LEU A 74 -2.13 -1.17 9.33
N GLN A 75 -3.32 -1.29 9.94
CA GLN A 75 -3.81 -0.33 10.93
C GLN A 75 -2.88 -0.23 12.16
N SER A 76 -2.29 -1.34 12.58
CA SER A 76 -1.30 -1.34 13.68
C SER A 76 0.04 -0.70 13.31
N GLU A 77 0.38 -0.72 12.02
CA GLU A 77 1.64 -0.19 11.48
C GLU A 77 1.50 1.26 10.97
N ILE A 78 0.29 1.81 10.84
CA ILE A 78 0.05 3.22 10.46
C ILE A 78 0.98 4.21 11.19
N PRO A 79 1.21 4.09 12.52
CA PRO A 79 2.10 5.02 13.24
C PRO A 79 3.57 4.95 12.79
N SER A 80 4.03 3.87 12.15
CA SER A 80 5.40 3.69 11.68
C SER A 80 5.61 4.20 10.24
N ILE A 81 4.52 4.41 9.50
CA ILE A 81 4.56 4.91 8.12
C ILE A 81 5.01 6.37 8.11
N LYS A 82 6.05 6.65 7.32
CA LYS A 82 6.58 8.00 7.15
C LYS A 82 6.01 8.65 5.90
N LEU A 83 5.88 9.97 5.93
CA LEU A 83 5.64 10.73 4.71
C LEU A 83 6.91 10.73 3.85
N PHE A 84 6.74 10.81 2.53
CA PHE A 84 7.86 11.10 1.65
C PHE A 84 8.51 12.44 2.03
N ALA A 85 9.83 12.51 1.86
CA ALA A 85 10.57 13.75 2.06
C ALA A 85 10.02 14.85 1.14
N GLY A 86 9.87 16.07 1.66
CA GLY A 86 9.34 17.19 0.86
C GLY A 86 7.82 17.40 0.95
N ILE A 87 7.04 16.42 1.43
CA ILE A 87 5.56 16.55 1.47
C ILE A 87 5.10 17.68 2.40
N LYS A 88 5.81 17.90 3.51
CA LYS A 88 5.49 19.00 4.45
C LYS A 88 5.66 20.36 3.78
N GLU A 89 6.72 20.51 2.99
CA GLU A 89 7.06 21.71 2.23
C GLU A 89 6.05 21.96 1.11
N VAL A 90 5.63 20.90 0.40
CA VAL A 90 4.57 20.95 -0.61
C VAL A 90 3.26 21.48 0.00
N PHE A 91 2.84 20.95 1.14
CA PHE A 91 1.61 21.42 1.82
C PHE A 91 1.72 22.87 2.30
N ALA A 92 2.88 23.28 2.81
CA ALA A 92 3.10 24.68 3.18
C ALA A 92 3.00 25.62 1.97
N GLY A 93 3.56 25.23 0.81
CA GLY A 93 3.45 25.98 -0.43
C GLY A 93 2.02 26.10 -0.93
N ILE A 94 1.29 24.98 -0.97
CA ILE A 94 -0.12 24.94 -1.41
C ILE A 94 -0.99 25.85 -0.52
N LYS A 95 -0.80 25.82 0.80
CA LYS A 95 -1.55 26.67 1.73
C LYS A 95 -1.34 28.16 1.44
N LYS A 96 -0.12 28.57 1.10
CA LYS A 96 0.22 29.97 0.76
C LYS A 96 -0.42 30.43 -0.55
N THR A 97 -0.64 29.51 -1.50
CA THR A 97 -1.20 29.83 -2.82
C THR A 97 -2.73 29.82 -2.83
N LEU A 98 -3.36 29.03 -1.95
CA LEU A 98 -4.81 28.91 -1.85
C LEU A 98 -5.46 29.81 -0.78
N GLY A 99 -4.69 30.29 0.19
CA GLY A 99 -5.13 31.29 1.18
C GLY A 99 -4.85 32.70 0.69
#